data_AF-A0A7C9DI13-F1
#
_entry.id   AF-A0A7C9DI13-F1
#
_cell.length_a   1.000
_cell.length_b   1.000
_cell.length_c   1.000
_cell.angle_alpha   90.00
_cell.angle_beta   90.00
_cell.angle_gamma   90.00
#
_symmetry.space_group_name_H-M   'P 1'
#
loop_
_entity.id
_entity.type
_entity.pdbx_description
1 polymer ?
#
loop_
_entity_poly.entity_id
_entity_poly.type
_entity_poly.pdbx_seq_one_letter_code
_entity_poly.pdbx_strand_id
1 'polypeptide(L)'
;MDCSTLKQRYTDACRRQGILPNRSILSSVSMVEVKDFHHKQRILEVFLDHLKDSDFLPLYELLSEIDHSVIDGVDIYNETPCIMNGSYVLSLMRAINKKLHAVHVTDLSLERGFLRDLSQRGLTCKVLSFRYSQLRKLNLTGNFMLLESLNLDFNTSLTSFEGSCFSCMP
;
A
#
# COMPACT_ATOMS: atom_id res chain seq x y z
N MET A 1 9.74 -15.84 8.87
CA MET A 1 9.67 -14.94 10.05
C MET A 1 8.26 -14.95 10.60
N ASP A 2 8.10 -15.22 11.88
CA ASP A 2 6.82 -15.12 12.58
C ASP A 2 6.49 -13.65 12.95
N CYS A 3 5.29 -13.42 13.49
CA CYS A 3 4.84 -12.09 13.89
C CYS A 3 5.72 -11.48 14.99
N SER A 4 6.22 -12.28 15.94
CA SER A 4 7.13 -11.83 16.99
C SER A 4 8.44 -11.28 16.42
N THR A 5 9.03 -11.99 15.46
CA THR A 5 10.25 -11.55 14.74
C THR A 5 9.99 -10.27 13.96
N LEU A 6 8.83 -10.14 13.29
CA LEU A 6 8.46 -8.94 12.56
C LEU A 6 8.33 -7.72 13.49
N LYS A 7 7.65 -7.87 14.63
CA LYS A 7 7.51 -6.79 15.65
C LYS A 7 8.88 -6.35 16.16
N GLN A 8 9.76 -7.31 16.44
CA GLN A 8 11.11 -7.03 16.91
C GLN A 8 11.92 -6.27 15.86
N ARG A 9 11.93 -6.73 14.59
CA ARG A 9 12.63 -6.07 13.49
C ARG A 9 12.13 -4.65 13.26
N TYR A 10 10.82 -4.44 13.25
CA TYR A 10 10.23 -3.11 13.13
C TYR A 10 10.66 -2.20 14.30
N THR A 11 10.62 -2.72 15.53
CA THR A 11 11.05 -1.98 16.73
C THR A 11 12.53 -1.60 16.65
N ASP A 12 13.38 -2.51 16.18
CA ASP A 12 14.81 -2.27 16.02
C ASP A 12 15.08 -1.25 14.89
N ALA A 13 14.31 -1.28 13.80
CA ALA A 13 14.38 -0.28 12.74
C ALA A 13 13.99 1.11 13.24
N CYS A 14 12.89 1.24 13.99
CA CYS A 14 12.52 2.49 14.64
C CYS A 14 13.61 2.99 15.59
N ARG A 15 14.20 2.09 16.40
CA ARG A 15 15.29 2.44 17.32
C ARG A 15 16.52 2.95 16.59
N ARG A 16 16.92 2.34 15.47
CA ARG A 16 18.02 2.83 14.62
C ARG A 16 17.78 4.24 14.09
N GLN A 17 16.53 4.59 13.83
CA GLN A 17 16.12 5.93 13.38
C GLN A 17 15.86 6.90 14.54
N GLY A 18 16.01 6.48 15.80
CA GLY A 18 15.77 7.31 16.97
C GLY A 18 14.30 7.70 17.18
N ILE A 19 13.36 6.92 16.64
CA ILE A 19 11.92 7.17 16.76
C ILE A 19 11.21 6.08 17.57
N LEU A 20 10.02 6.41 18.07
CA LEU A 20 9.15 5.42 18.70
C LEU A 20 8.40 4.60 17.63
N PRO A 21 8.24 3.27 17.82
CA PRO A 21 7.44 2.45 16.92
C PRO A 21 5.99 2.94 16.82
N ASN A 22 5.45 2.98 15.61
CA ASN A 22 4.05 3.34 15.40
C ASN A 22 3.14 2.23 15.94
N ARG A 23 2.21 2.61 16.81
CA ARG A 23 1.30 1.66 17.48
C ARG A 23 0.36 0.96 16.51
N SER A 24 -0.06 1.63 15.43
CA SER A 24 -0.96 1.05 14.43
C SER A 24 -0.29 -0.13 13.71
N ILE A 25 0.99 0.01 13.35
CA ILE A 25 1.78 -1.04 12.71
C ILE A 25 1.95 -2.25 13.63
N LEU A 26 2.36 -2.03 14.89
CA LEU A 26 2.50 -3.12 15.87
C LEU A 26 1.17 -3.82 16.17
N SER A 27 0.07 -3.06 16.23
CA SER A 27 -1.28 -3.60 16.40
C SER A 27 -1.67 -4.47 15.21
N SER A 28 -1.44 -4.01 13.99
CA SER A 28 -1.73 -4.76 12.76
C SER A 28 -0.98 -6.09 12.70
N VAL A 29 0.33 -6.10 13.01
CA VAL A 29 1.10 -7.35 13.07
C VAL A 29 0.57 -8.30 14.16
N SER A 30 0.09 -7.77 15.28
CA SER A 30 -0.53 -8.57 16.34
C SER A 30 -1.89 -9.15 15.93
N MET A 31 -2.69 -8.42 15.15
CA MET A 31 -3.95 -8.93 14.63
C MET A 31 -3.76 -10.09 13.65
N VAL A 32 -2.66 -10.07 12.87
CA VAL A 32 -2.32 -11.19 11.99
C VAL A 32 -2.05 -12.46 12.80
N GLU A 33 -1.36 -12.35 13.92
CA GLU A 33 -1.08 -13.46 14.85
C GLU A 33 -2.37 -14.09 15.39
N VAL A 34 -3.40 -13.29 15.68
CA VAL A 34 -4.72 -13.78 16.12
C VAL A 34 -5.48 -14.45 14.98
N LYS A 35 -5.38 -13.93 13.75
CA LYS A 35 -6.05 -14.50 12.56
C LYS A 35 -5.50 -15.89 12.20
N ASP A 36 -4.25 -16.18 12.55
CA ASP A 36 -3.61 -17.50 12.38
C ASP A 36 -4.39 -18.63 13.09
N PHE A 37 -4.87 -18.36 14.32
CA PHE A 37 -5.65 -19.33 15.09
C PHE A 37 -6.99 -19.71 14.44
N HIS A 38 -7.50 -18.89 13.51
CA HIS A 38 -8.81 -19.07 12.88
C HIS A 38 -8.75 -19.58 11.44
N HIS A 39 -7.59 -20.02 10.94
CA HIS A 39 -7.41 -20.47 9.55
C HIS A 39 -7.84 -19.42 8.50
N LYS A 40 -7.77 -18.14 8.85
CA LYS A 40 -8.00 -17.04 7.91
C LYS A 40 -6.68 -16.63 7.25
N GLN A 41 -6.75 -16.02 6.07
CA GLN A 41 -5.57 -15.42 5.44
C GLN A 41 -4.91 -14.43 6.41
N ARG A 42 -3.60 -14.55 6.55
CA ARG A 42 -2.73 -13.71 7.39
C ARG A 42 -2.43 -12.40 6.67
N ILE A 43 -3.46 -11.57 6.48
CA ILE A 43 -3.35 -10.27 5.82
C ILE A 43 -2.92 -9.19 6.81
N LEU A 44 -1.79 -8.54 6.53
CA LEU A 44 -1.31 -7.37 7.24
C LEU A 44 -1.97 -6.12 6.66
N GLU A 45 -2.68 -5.36 7.48
CA GLU A 45 -3.38 -4.15 7.06
C GLU A 45 -2.57 -2.90 7.46
N VAL A 46 -2.24 -2.05 6.50
CA VAL A 46 -1.45 -0.82 6.72
C VAL A 46 -2.32 0.38 6.39
N PHE A 47 -2.70 1.13 7.43
CA PHE A 47 -3.47 2.36 7.30
C PHE A 47 -2.53 3.56 7.24
N LEU A 48 -2.43 4.18 6.07
CA LEU A 48 -1.56 5.33 5.82
C LEU A 48 -1.99 6.56 6.64
N ASP A 49 -3.28 6.66 7.00
CA ASP A 49 -3.87 7.71 7.84
C ASP A 49 -3.21 7.83 9.23
N HIS A 50 -2.50 6.77 9.66
CA HIS A 50 -1.86 6.71 10.97
C HIS A 50 -0.35 6.92 10.91
N LEU A 51 0.21 7.18 9.73
CA LEU A 51 1.64 7.29 9.52
C LEU A 51 2.10 8.73 9.41
N LYS A 52 3.33 8.98 9.84
CA LYS A 52 4.10 10.20 9.59
C LYS A 52 5.28 9.88 8.67
N ASP A 53 5.89 10.91 8.09
CA ASP A 53 7.06 10.75 7.22
C ASP A 53 8.19 9.93 7.88
N SER A 54 8.38 10.09 9.19
CA SER A 54 9.38 9.34 9.97
C SER A 54 9.11 7.83 10.02
N ASP A 55 7.87 7.39 9.85
CA ASP A 55 7.48 5.99 9.95
C ASP A 55 7.82 5.20 8.68
N PHE A 56 7.99 5.87 7.53
CA PHE A 56 8.13 5.22 6.24
C PHE A 56 9.42 4.43 6.09
N LEU A 57 10.55 4.92 6.60
CA LEU A 57 11.82 4.22 6.45
C LEU A 57 11.84 2.89 7.26
N PRO A 58 11.51 2.87 8.56
CA PRO A 58 11.37 1.61 9.30
C PRO A 58 10.32 0.67 8.71
N LEU A 59 9.21 1.20 8.21
CA LEU A 59 8.17 0.39 7.59
C LEU A 59 8.63 -0.19 6.25
N TYR A 60 9.38 0.56 5.44
CA TYR A 60 9.99 0.08 4.21
C TYR A 60 10.97 -1.06 4.48
N GLU A 61 11.83 -0.93 5.50
CA GLU A 61 12.74 -1.99 5.93
C GLU A 61 11.98 -3.27 6.31
N LEU A 62 10.90 -3.14 7.09
CA LEU A 62 10.05 -4.26 7.46
C LEU A 62 9.39 -4.93 6.24
N LEU A 63 8.77 -4.12 5.37
CA LEU A 63 7.99 -4.63 4.25
C LEU A 63 8.85 -5.19 3.11
N SER A 64 10.08 -4.72 2.97
CA SER A 64 11.03 -5.29 1.99
C SER A 64 11.40 -6.75 2.28
N GLU A 65 11.25 -7.20 3.52
CA GLU A 65 11.51 -8.59 3.94
C GLU A 65 10.22 -9.41 4.14
N ILE A 66 9.05 -8.83 3.84
CA ILE A 66 7.75 -9.45 4.14
C ILE A 66 7.55 -10.77 3.38
N ASP A 67 8.18 -10.92 2.22
CA ASP A 67 8.18 -12.14 1.42
C ASP A 67 8.71 -13.36 2.20
N HIS A 68 9.60 -13.15 3.17
CA HIS A 68 10.18 -14.21 4.01
C HIS A 68 9.42 -14.43 5.33
N SER A 69 8.22 -13.86 5.46
CA SER A 69 7.37 -13.97 6.66
C SER A 69 6.15 -14.89 6.49
N VAL A 70 5.48 -15.17 7.61
CA VAL A 70 4.19 -15.89 7.66
C VAL A 70 3.02 -15.09 7.08
N ILE A 71 3.19 -13.80 6.79
CA ILE A 71 2.14 -12.94 6.22
C ILE A 71 1.79 -13.42 4.81
N ASP A 72 0.51 -13.64 4.52
CA ASP A 72 0.04 -14.13 3.21
C ASP A 72 -0.09 -12.98 2.19
N GLY A 73 -0.44 -11.79 2.68
CA GLY A 73 -0.60 -10.59 1.86
C GLY A 73 -0.62 -9.33 2.70
N VAL A 74 -0.46 -8.18 2.05
CA VAL A 74 -0.49 -6.86 2.66
C VAL A 74 -1.50 -6.00 1.92
N ASP A 75 -2.42 -5.42 2.68
CA ASP A 75 -3.39 -4.46 2.20
C ASP A 75 -3.03 -3.07 2.69
N ILE A 76 -3.02 -2.09 1.78
CA ILE A 76 -2.75 -0.68 2.08
C ILE A 76 -4.06 0.08 1.97
N TYR A 77 -4.35 0.85 3.02
CA TYR A 77 -5.54 1.69 3.10
C TYR A 77 -5.17 3.15 3.30
N ASN A 78 -5.93 4.01 2.66
CA ASN A 78 -6.06 5.40 3.01
C ASN A 78 -7.55 5.79 2.97
N GLU A 79 -8.11 6.06 4.13
CA GLU A 79 -9.55 6.33 4.30
C GLU A 79 -9.87 7.82 4.26
N THR A 80 -8.94 8.65 4.71
CA THR A 80 -9.10 10.10 4.80
C THR A 80 -8.12 10.83 3.90
N PRO A 81 -8.46 12.03 3.40
CA PRO A 81 -7.49 12.83 2.67
C PRO A 81 -6.26 13.10 3.55
N CYS A 82 -5.10 12.64 3.11
CA CYS A 82 -3.84 12.84 3.84
C CYS A 82 -2.80 13.50 2.92
N ILE A 83 -2.04 14.43 3.50
CA ILE A 83 -0.89 15.05 2.83
C ILE A 83 0.31 14.16 3.16
N MET A 84 0.72 13.34 2.20
CA MET A 84 1.90 12.49 2.33
C MET A 84 2.80 12.63 1.11
N ASN A 85 4.07 12.28 1.29
CA ASN A 85 4.98 12.18 0.16
C ASN A 85 4.63 10.94 -0.68
N GLY A 86 4.09 11.16 -1.88
CA GLY A 86 3.71 10.07 -2.79
C GLY A 86 4.87 9.15 -3.18
N SER A 87 6.09 9.65 -3.22
CA SER A 87 7.27 8.82 -3.53
C SER A 87 7.54 7.78 -2.44
N TYR A 88 7.33 8.12 -1.16
CA TYR A 88 7.46 7.17 -0.05
C TYR A 88 6.36 6.11 -0.10
N VAL A 89 5.12 6.53 -0.36
CA VAL A 89 3.98 5.61 -0.49
C VAL A 89 4.20 4.61 -1.63
N LEU A 90 4.65 5.07 -2.81
CA LEU A 90 4.94 4.17 -3.94
C LEU A 90 6.11 3.24 -3.66
N SER A 91 7.17 3.75 -3.03
CA SER A 91 8.32 2.92 -2.66
C SER A 91 7.89 1.82 -1.70
N LEU A 92 7.01 2.13 -0.75
CA LEU A 92 6.44 1.17 0.17
C LEU A 92 5.59 0.11 -0.53
N MET A 93 4.65 0.52 -1.38
CA MET A 93 3.82 -0.41 -2.18
C MET A 93 4.67 -1.37 -2.99
N ARG A 94 5.74 -0.87 -3.62
CA ARG A 94 6.66 -1.67 -4.44
C ARG A 94 7.57 -2.59 -3.63
N ALA A 95 7.94 -2.21 -2.42
CA ALA A 95 8.75 -3.04 -1.53
C ALA A 95 8.03 -4.34 -1.13
N ILE A 96 6.71 -4.27 -0.95
CA ILE A 96 5.88 -5.43 -0.62
C ILE A 96 5.83 -6.43 -1.79
N ASN A 97 5.89 -5.92 -3.02
CA ASN A 97 6.01 -6.70 -4.25
C ASN A 97 4.97 -7.83 -4.35
N LYS A 98 5.36 -9.10 -4.24
CA LYS A 98 4.50 -10.27 -4.49
C LYS A 98 3.39 -10.43 -3.45
N LYS A 99 3.60 -9.89 -2.24
CA LYS A 99 2.59 -9.92 -1.18
C LYS A 99 1.67 -8.72 -1.19
N LEU A 100 1.82 -7.77 -2.11
CA LEU A 100 0.90 -6.65 -2.22
C LEU A 100 -0.44 -7.18 -2.75
N HIS A 101 -1.46 -7.18 -1.90
CA HIS A 101 -2.74 -7.79 -2.23
C HIS A 101 -3.74 -6.71 -2.67
N ALA A 102 -4.07 -5.76 -1.80
CA ALA A 102 -4.97 -4.66 -2.11
C ALA A 102 -4.38 -3.28 -1.80
N VAL A 103 -4.73 -2.30 -2.62
CA VAL A 103 -4.41 -0.89 -2.42
C VAL A 103 -5.69 -0.08 -2.54
N HIS A 104 -6.14 0.48 -1.43
CA HIS A 104 -7.31 1.33 -1.33
C HIS A 104 -6.90 2.73 -0.97
N VAL A 105 -7.12 3.67 -1.89
CA VAL A 105 -6.67 5.03 -1.70
C VAL A 105 -7.78 6.04 -1.99
N THR A 106 -7.95 6.96 -1.05
CA THR A 106 -9.00 7.98 -1.06
C THR A 106 -8.38 9.36 -1.19
N ASP A 107 -8.92 10.19 -2.09
CA ASP A 107 -8.62 11.64 -2.19
C ASP A 107 -7.14 12.00 -1.97
N LEU A 108 -6.28 11.43 -2.81
CA LEU A 108 -4.85 11.61 -2.69
C LEU A 108 -4.43 13.02 -3.09
N SER A 109 -4.25 13.88 -2.09
CA SER A 109 -3.43 15.10 -2.19
C SER A 109 -1.93 14.81 -2.33
N LEU A 110 -1.56 13.61 -2.80
CA LEU A 110 -0.18 13.23 -3.06
C LEU A 110 0.40 14.13 -4.16
N GLU A 111 1.71 14.27 -4.13
CA GLU A 111 2.45 15.00 -5.16
C GLU A 111 1.97 14.59 -6.56
N ARG A 112 1.82 15.57 -7.48
CA ARG A 112 1.35 15.34 -8.87
C ARG A 112 2.09 14.21 -9.59
N GLY A 113 3.30 13.86 -9.16
CA GLY A 113 4.07 12.74 -9.67
C GLY A 113 3.56 11.35 -9.27
N PHE A 114 2.80 11.20 -8.17
CA PHE A 114 2.38 9.90 -7.65
C PHE A 114 1.57 9.10 -8.66
N LEU A 115 0.42 9.64 -9.09
CA LEU A 115 -0.47 8.91 -10.00
C LEU A 115 0.19 8.68 -11.36
N ARG A 116 1.01 9.63 -11.82
CA ARG A 116 1.78 9.47 -13.05
C ARG A 116 2.78 8.33 -12.94
N ASP A 117 3.56 8.27 -11.86
CA ASP A 117 4.55 7.21 -11.66
C ASP A 117 3.90 5.84 -11.43
N LEU A 118 2.81 5.79 -10.64
CA LEU A 118 1.98 4.61 -10.49
C LEU A 118 1.46 4.14 -11.85
N SER A 119 0.89 5.06 -12.62
CA SER A 119 0.31 4.80 -13.94
C SER A 119 1.32 4.27 -14.94
N GLN A 120 2.57 4.75 -14.91
CA GLN A 120 3.60 4.39 -15.88
C GLN A 120 4.35 3.11 -15.51
N ARG A 121 4.54 2.83 -14.22
CA ARG A 121 5.30 1.67 -13.76
C ARG A 121 4.44 0.49 -13.35
N GLY A 122 3.24 0.77 -12.83
CA GLY A 122 2.33 -0.24 -12.32
C GLY A 122 2.57 -0.68 -10.89
N LEU A 123 1.74 -1.62 -10.45
CA LEU A 123 1.77 -2.28 -9.15
C LEU A 123 1.38 -3.76 -9.32
N THR A 124 1.90 -4.61 -8.44
CA THR A 124 1.64 -6.06 -8.41
C THR A 124 0.39 -6.43 -7.59
N CYS A 125 -0.46 -5.46 -7.25
CA CYS A 125 -1.68 -5.70 -6.47
C CYS A 125 -2.79 -6.36 -7.30
N LYS A 126 -3.66 -7.12 -6.62
CA LYS A 126 -4.89 -7.68 -7.19
C LYS A 126 -6.05 -6.70 -7.18
N VAL A 127 -6.12 -5.86 -6.15
CA VAL A 127 -7.16 -4.85 -6.01
C VAL A 127 -6.53 -3.49 -5.96
N LEU A 128 -6.98 -2.59 -6.83
CA LEU A 128 -6.60 -1.18 -6.83
C LEU A 128 -7.87 -0.34 -6.80
N SER A 129 -8.00 0.50 -5.78
CA SER A 129 -9.17 1.36 -5.60
C SER A 129 -8.71 2.79 -5.46
N PHE A 130 -9.12 3.64 -6.40
CA PHE A 130 -8.99 5.10 -6.30
C PHE A 130 -10.37 5.70 -6.14
N ARG A 131 -10.68 6.17 -4.94
CA ARG A 131 -11.98 6.82 -4.67
C ARG A 131 -11.78 8.30 -4.44
N TYR A 132 -12.78 9.09 -4.82
CA TYR A 132 -12.82 10.54 -4.57
C TYR A 132 -11.63 11.32 -5.15
N SER A 133 -10.95 10.79 -6.16
CA SER A 133 -9.83 11.48 -6.81
C SER A 133 -10.34 12.61 -7.72
N GLN A 134 -9.53 13.66 -7.83
CA GLN A 134 -9.78 14.79 -8.74
C GLN A 134 -9.22 14.56 -10.15
N LEU A 135 -8.97 13.29 -10.52
CA LEU A 135 -8.45 12.93 -11.83
C LEU A 135 -9.47 13.23 -12.92
N ARG A 136 -9.05 13.98 -13.95
CA ARG A 136 -9.87 14.17 -15.16
C ARG A 136 -9.70 13.08 -16.19
N LYS A 137 -8.48 12.56 -16.30
CA LYS A 137 -8.10 11.53 -17.27
C LYS A 137 -7.24 10.48 -16.58
N LEU A 138 -7.59 9.22 -16.78
CA LEU A 138 -6.84 8.07 -16.26
C LEU A 138 -6.05 7.39 -17.38
N ASN A 139 -4.84 6.94 -17.07
CA ASN A 139 -3.94 6.30 -18.04
C ASN A 139 -3.04 5.23 -17.40
N LEU A 140 -3.55 4.03 -17.13
CA LEU A 140 -2.81 2.97 -16.45
C LEU A 140 -2.02 2.08 -17.44
N THR A 141 -0.89 2.61 -17.94
CA THR A 141 -0.04 1.98 -18.98
C THR A 141 1.10 1.11 -18.44
N GLY A 142 1.33 1.13 -17.13
CA GLY A 142 2.35 0.34 -16.46
C GLY A 142 1.96 -1.13 -16.30
N ASN A 143 2.79 -1.90 -15.59
CA ASN A 143 2.56 -3.32 -15.38
C ASN A 143 1.51 -3.55 -14.27
N PHE A 144 0.30 -3.93 -14.66
CA PHE A 144 -0.80 -4.29 -13.77
C PHE A 144 -1.28 -5.74 -14.02
N MET A 145 -0.37 -6.64 -14.40
CA MET A 145 -0.72 -8.01 -14.85
C MET A 145 -1.41 -8.89 -13.79
N LEU A 146 -1.36 -8.50 -12.51
CA LEU A 146 -2.02 -9.21 -11.41
C LEU A 146 -3.34 -8.55 -10.99
N LEU A 147 -3.71 -7.42 -11.60
CA LEU A 147 -4.87 -6.65 -11.21
C LEU A 147 -6.17 -7.34 -11.65
N GLU A 148 -6.96 -7.76 -10.68
CA GLU A 148 -8.26 -8.42 -10.85
C GLU A 148 -9.42 -7.43 -10.67
N SER A 149 -9.21 -6.33 -9.96
CA SER A 149 -10.25 -5.34 -9.68
C SER A 149 -9.70 -3.91 -9.64
N LEU A 150 -10.27 -3.05 -10.48
CA LEU A 150 -10.06 -1.61 -10.45
C LEU A 150 -11.35 -0.91 -10.00
N ASN A 151 -11.33 -0.26 -8.83
CA ASN A 151 -12.46 0.53 -8.34
C ASN A 151 -12.18 2.02 -8.53
N LEU A 152 -13.09 2.71 -9.22
CA LEU A 152 -13.03 4.14 -9.49
C LEU A 152 -14.28 4.88 -8.95
N ASP A 153 -14.89 4.37 -7.89
CA ASP A 153 -16.11 4.94 -7.34
C ASP A 153 -15.90 6.38 -6.87
N PHE A 154 -16.94 7.20 -7.01
CA PHE A 154 -16.98 8.60 -6.55
C PHE A 154 -15.91 9.51 -7.19
N ASN A 155 -15.32 9.16 -8.33
CA ASN A 155 -14.47 10.04 -9.13
C ASN A 155 -15.31 10.93 -10.07
N THR A 156 -16.01 11.92 -9.52
CA THR A 156 -16.90 12.81 -10.30
C THR A 156 -16.18 13.66 -11.34
N SER A 157 -14.88 13.91 -11.15
CA SER A 157 -14.04 14.68 -12.07
C SER A 157 -13.55 13.89 -13.27
N LEU A 158 -13.66 12.56 -13.27
CA LEU A 158 -13.14 11.69 -14.33
C LEU A 158 -14.03 11.75 -15.57
N THR A 159 -13.48 12.26 -16.67
CA THR A 159 -14.22 12.47 -17.93
C THR A 159 -13.81 11.52 -19.05
N SER A 160 -12.61 10.92 -18.97
CA SER A 160 -12.10 10.05 -20.04
C SER A 160 -11.00 9.10 -19.57
N PHE A 161 -10.80 8.06 -20.38
CA PHE A 161 -9.66 7.15 -20.31
C PHE A 161 -8.77 7.39 -21.53
N GLU A 162 -7.44 7.29 -21.39
CA GLU A 162 -6.55 7.22 -22.55
C GLU A 162 -6.82 5.94 -23.36
N GLY A 163 -6.58 5.99 -24.68
CA GLY A 163 -6.92 4.89 -25.59
C GLY A 163 -6.26 3.54 -25.23
N SER A 164 -5.11 3.58 -24.56
CA SER A 164 -4.38 2.40 -24.05
C SER A 164 -4.42 2.28 -22.52
N CYS A 165 -5.38 2.93 -21.85
CA CYS A 165 -5.42 3.00 -20.39
C CYS A 165 -5.48 1.64 -19.70
N PHE A 166 -5.99 0.60 -20.36
CA PHE A 166 -6.17 -0.73 -19.77
C PHE A 166 -5.44 -1.83 -20.55
N SER A 167 -4.55 -1.48 -21.49
CA SER A 167 -3.87 -2.46 -22.35
C SER A 167 -2.89 -3.38 -21.60
N CYS A 168 -2.55 -3.03 -20.36
CA CYS A 168 -1.59 -3.75 -19.52
C CYS A 168 -2.25 -4.36 -18.27
N MET A 169 -3.58 -4.54 -18.33
CA MET A 169 -4.38 -5.30 -17.39
C MET A 169 -4.76 -6.65 -18.03
N PRO A 170 -4.87 -7.73 -17.24
CA PRO A 170 -5.29 -9.04 -17.74
C PRO A 170 -6.73 -9.06 -18.26
#